data_AF-A0A7X0M650-F1
#
_entry.id   AF-A0A7X0M650-F1
#
_cell.length_a   1.000
_cell.length_b   1.000
_cell.length_c   1.000
_cell.angle_alpha   90.00
_cell.angle_beta   90.00
_cell.angle_gamma   90.00
#
_symmetry.space_group_name_H-M   'P 1'
#
loop_
_entity.id
_entity.type
_entity.pdbx_description
1 polymer ?
#
loop_
_entity_poly.entity_id
_entity_poly.type
_entity_poly.pdbx_seq_one_letter_code
_entity_poly.pdbx_strand_id
1 'polypeptide(L)'
;MPEIGRFWVLVPLVAVIMVFELAGRPLQLIQNRRLVPQEIIPRSRFEGPFQFGFEMGTGVRTFSPTALPHALVLVIVLIGGLLPGVLAGLGFGLGRVLMPVTRSFSGDPEGWDRVLLRRLAWVGRICAAGFLLALLVVLLGG
;
A
#
# COMPACT_ATOMS: atom_id res chain seq x y z
N MET A 1 -5.91 -22.21 -13.96
CA MET A 1 -6.59 -21.22 -14.84
C MET A 1 -5.67 -20.90 -16.01
N PRO A 2 -6.17 -20.96 -17.25
CA PRO A 2 -5.43 -20.53 -18.44
C PRO A 2 -5.05 -19.05 -18.34
N GLU A 3 -3.92 -18.66 -18.90
CA GLU A 3 -3.36 -17.28 -18.83
C GLU A 3 -4.37 -16.22 -19.26
N ILE A 4 -5.11 -16.51 -20.34
CA ILE A 4 -6.22 -15.69 -20.84
C ILE A 4 -7.26 -15.41 -19.75
N GLY A 5 -7.64 -16.43 -18.98
CA GLY A 5 -8.63 -16.28 -17.91
C GLY A 5 -8.15 -15.39 -16.76
N ARG A 6 -6.84 -15.38 -16.46
CA ARG A 6 -6.28 -14.48 -15.44
C ARG A 6 -6.30 -13.03 -15.89
N PHE A 7 -5.97 -12.78 -17.15
CA PHE A 7 -5.95 -11.44 -17.74
C PHE A 7 -7.35 -10.81 -17.78
N TRP A 8 -8.36 -11.56 -18.24
CA TRP A 8 -9.75 -11.09 -18.31
C TRP A 8 -10.38 -10.80 -16.94
N VAL A 9 -9.83 -11.35 -15.85
CA VAL A 9 -10.26 -11.04 -14.48
C VAL A 9 -9.46 -9.87 -13.90
N LEU A 10 -8.15 -9.86 -14.12
CA LEU A 10 -7.23 -8.90 -13.51
C LEU A 10 -7.42 -7.47 -14.04
N VAL A 11 -7.51 -7.31 -15.36
CA VAL A 11 -7.64 -5.99 -15.99
C VAL A 11 -8.88 -5.24 -15.53
N PRO A 12 -10.11 -5.79 -15.59
CA PRO A 12 -11.29 -5.06 -15.14
C PRO A 12 -11.27 -4.80 -13.63
N LEU A 13 -10.77 -5.73 -12.83
CA LEU A 13 -10.68 -5.55 -11.38
C LEU A 13 -9.73 -4.40 -11.00
N VAL A 14 -8.55 -4.37 -11.61
CA VAL A 14 -7.58 -3.28 -11.43
C VAL A 14 -8.16 -1.97 -11.96
N ALA A 15 -8.81 -1.98 -13.13
CA ALA A 15 -9.41 -0.77 -13.71
C ALA A 15 -10.47 -0.17 -12.77
N VAL A 16 -11.35 -1.00 -12.21
CA VAL A 16 -12.35 -0.55 -11.22
C VAL A 16 -11.65 0.08 -10.01
N ILE A 17 -10.67 -0.61 -9.40
CA ILE A 17 -9.94 -0.08 -8.25
C ILE A 17 -9.31 1.28 -8.59
N MET A 18 -8.67 1.39 -9.76
CA MET A 18 -7.99 2.60 -10.21
C MET A 18 -8.95 3.77 -10.46
N VAL A 19 -10.14 3.52 -11.02
CA VAL A 19 -11.16 4.56 -11.20
C VAL A 19 -11.55 5.18 -9.86
N PHE A 20 -11.84 4.35 -8.87
CA PHE A 20 -12.22 4.83 -7.52
C PHE A 20 -11.05 5.52 -6.80
N GLU A 21 -9.84 4.98 -6.95
CA GLU A 21 -8.63 5.56 -6.37
C GLU A 21 -8.34 6.96 -6.94
N LEU A 22 -8.39 7.11 -8.27
CA LEU A 22 -8.16 8.39 -8.96
C LEU A 22 -9.29 9.40 -8.73
N ALA A 23 -10.52 8.92 -8.53
CA ALA A 23 -11.65 9.75 -8.13
C ALA A 23 -11.57 10.25 -6.66
N GLY A 24 -10.54 9.83 -5.91
CA GLY A 24 -10.37 10.20 -4.49
C GLY A 24 -11.40 9.55 -3.57
N ARG A 25 -12.06 8.48 -4.03
CA ARG A 25 -13.05 7.70 -3.28
C ARG A 25 -12.61 6.24 -3.25
N PRO A 26 -11.47 5.93 -2.58
CA PRO A 26 -10.93 4.58 -2.58
C PRO A 26 -11.96 3.59 -2.05
N LEU A 27 -12.09 2.44 -2.73
CA LEU A 27 -13.03 1.40 -2.33
C LEU A 27 -12.66 0.89 -0.93
N GLN A 28 -13.62 0.95 -0.01
CA GLN A 28 -13.44 0.38 1.31
C GLN A 28 -13.63 -1.13 1.25
N LEU A 29 -12.54 -1.83 0.91
CA LEU A 29 -12.48 -3.28 0.95
C LEU A 29 -12.70 -3.79 2.39
N ILE A 30 -13.20 -5.02 2.50
CA ILE A 30 -13.40 -5.67 3.81
C ILE A 30 -12.02 -5.83 4.46
N GLN A 31 -11.76 -5.03 5.49
CA GLN A 31 -10.50 -5.01 6.23
C GLN A 31 -10.78 -4.94 7.73
N ASN A 32 -9.87 -5.48 8.53
CA ASN A 32 -10.01 -5.45 9.98
C ASN A 32 -9.75 -4.02 10.49
N ARG A 33 -10.81 -3.26 10.78
CA ARG A 33 -10.74 -1.84 11.19
C ARG A 33 -10.35 -1.62 12.66
N ARG A 34 -9.91 -2.66 13.36
CA ARG A 34 -9.46 -2.54 14.74
C ARG A 34 -8.12 -1.80 14.76
N LEU A 35 -8.15 -0.53 15.15
CA LEU A 35 -6.94 0.23 15.41
C LEU A 35 -6.14 -0.47 16.52
N VAL A 36 -4.82 -0.57 16.33
CA VAL A 36 -3.95 -1.13 17.36
C VAL A 36 -4.03 -0.23 18.60
N PRO A 37 -4.32 -0.76 19.79
CA PRO A 37 -4.35 0.02 21.02
C PRO A 37 -3.02 0.74 21.21
N GLN A 38 -3.06 2.06 21.36
CA GLN A 38 -1.89 2.92 21.64
C GLN A 38 -1.18 2.51 22.95
N GLU A 39 -1.87 1.73 23.79
CA GLU A 39 -1.45 1.15 25.05
C GLU A 39 -0.30 0.13 24.93
N ILE A 40 -0.02 -0.39 23.73
CA ILE A 40 1.06 -1.36 23.49
C ILE A 40 2.43 -0.66 23.31
N ILE A 41 2.42 0.59 22.82
CA ILE A 41 3.63 1.39 22.58
C ILE A 41 4.41 1.73 23.87
N PRO A 42 3.78 1.96 25.06
CA PRO A 42 4.54 2.23 26.29
C PRO A 42 5.08 0.99 27.02
N ARG A 43 4.75 -0.26 26.63
CA ARG A 43 5.06 -1.44 27.49
C ARG A 43 6.44 -2.08 27.31
N SER A 44 7.16 -1.89 26.20
CA SER A 44 8.54 -2.41 26.08
C SER A 44 9.39 -1.67 25.05
N ARG A 45 10.69 -1.55 25.33
CA ARG A 45 11.67 -0.76 24.55
C ARG A 45 11.87 -1.26 23.11
N PHE A 46 11.41 -2.48 22.78
CA PHE A 46 11.65 -3.11 21.47
C PHE A 46 10.51 -4.03 20.99
N GLU A 47 9.84 -4.76 21.89
CA GLU A 47 8.82 -5.74 21.49
C GLU A 47 7.52 -5.07 21.03
N GLY A 48 7.12 -3.96 21.66
CA GLY A 48 5.93 -3.19 21.28
C GLY A 48 5.97 -2.68 19.83
N PRO A 49 7.04 -1.96 19.41
CA PRO A 49 7.21 -1.55 18.01
C PRO A 49 7.33 -2.71 17.03
N PHE A 50 7.98 -3.82 17.42
CA PHE A 50 8.13 -4.98 16.57
C PHE A 50 6.80 -5.72 16.35
N GLN A 51 6.04 -5.97 17.43
CA GLN A 51 4.70 -6.55 17.36
C GLN A 51 3.76 -5.66 16.56
N PHE A 52 3.80 -4.35 16.78
CA PHE A 52 3.03 -3.39 15.99
C PHE A 52 3.39 -3.50 14.50
N GLY A 53 4.69 -3.52 14.17
CA GLY A 53 5.17 -3.69 12.80
C GLY A 53 4.71 -5.01 12.18
N PHE A 54 4.74 -6.11 12.94
CA PHE A 54 4.29 -7.41 12.51
C PHE A 54 2.76 -7.45 12.27
N GLU A 55 1.95 -6.98 13.22
CA GLU A 55 0.48 -6.94 13.10
C GLU A 55 0.01 -6.02 11.95
N MET A 56 0.75 -4.93 11.72
CA MET A 56 0.52 -4.00 10.60
C MET A 56 1.09 -4.48 9.26
N GLY A 57 2.13 -5.32 9.27
CA GLY A 57 2.78 -5.86 8.07
C GLY A 57 2.08 -7.11 7.53
N THR A 58 1.47 -7.90 8.41
CA THR A 58 0.79 -9.18 8.08
C THR A 58 -0.70 -9.03 7.75
N GLY A 59 -1.26 -7.83 7.83
CA GLY A 59 -2.69 -7.62 7.54
C GLY A 59 -3.62 -7.89 8.72
N VAL A 60 -3.11 -8.42 9.84
CA VAL A 60 -3.92 -8.81 11.01
C VAL A 60 -4.69 -7.62 11.59
N ARG A 61 -4.10 -6.42 11.59
CA ARG A 61 -4.75 -5.16 12.02
C ARG A 61 -4.54 -3.99 11.06
N THR A 62 -4.16 -4.28 9.82
CA THR A 62 -3.81 -3.25 8.83
C THR A 62 -5.07 -2.60 8.28
N PHE A 63 -5.28 -1.33 8.65
CA PHE A 63 -6.20 -0.45 7.96
C PHE A 63 -5.45 0.29 6.85
N SER A 64 -5.81 0.04 5.59
CA SER A 64 -5.31 0.78 4.45
C SER A 64 -6.36 1.79 3.98
N PRO A 65 -6.02 3.09 3.87
CA PRO A 65 -6.92 4.10 3.30
C PRO A 65 -7.01 4.02 1.77
N THR A 66 -6.16 3.19 1.14
CA THR A 66 -6.07 2.99 -0.32
C THR A 66 -6.28 1.52 -0.66
N ALA A 67 -6.87 1.25 -1.82
CA ALA A 67 -7.04 -0.11 -2.33
C ALA A 67 -5.81 -0.61 -3.13
N LEU A 68 -4.82 0.27 -3.40
CA LEU A 68 -3.63 -0.05 -4.20
C LEU A 68 -2.81 -1.25 -3.69
N PRO A 69 -2.57 -1.45 -2.38
CA PRO A 69 -1.83 -2.62 -1.89
C PRO A 69 -2.55 -3.93 -2.19
N HIS A 70 -3.89 -3.92 -2.21
CA HIS A 70 -4.68 -5.10 -2.56
C HIS A 70 -4.58 -5.40 -4.06
N ALA A 71 -4.64 -4.37 -4.91
CA ALA A 71 -4.42 -4.52 -6.34
C ALA A 71 -3.02 -5.07 -6.66
N LEU A 72 -1.99 -4.60 -5.93
CA LEU A 72 -0.62 -5.09 -6.05
C LEU A 72 -0.49 -6.58 -5.74
N VAL A 73 -1.10 -7.05 -4.65
CA VAL A 73 -1.11 -8.49 -4.30
C VAL A 73 -1.81 -9.30 -5.39
N LEU A 74 -2.96 -8.84 -5.88
CA LEU A 74 -3.69 -9.48 -6.98
C LEU A 74 -2.82 -9.65 -8.23
N VAL A 75 -2.10 -8.59 -8.62
CA VAL A 75 -1.18 -8.62 -9.77
C VAL A 75 -0.05 -9.63 -9.56
N ILE A 76 0.58 -9.62 -8.39
CA ILE A 76 1.69 -10.53 -8.10
C ILE A 76 1.24 -11.99 -8.12
N VAL A 77 0.13 -12.31 -7.45
CA VAL A 77 -0.39 -13.68 -7.33
C VAL A 77 -0.86 -14.23 -8.67
N LEU A 78 -1.50 -13.41 -9.51
CA LEU A 78 -2.06 -13.87 -10.77
C LEU A 78 -1.03 -13.92 -11.89
N ILE A 79 -0.13 -12.93 -11.99
CA ILE A 79 0.74 -12.75 -13.17
C ILE A 79 2.17 -12.28 -12.87
N GLY A 80 2.50 -11.83 -11.66
CA GLY A 80 3.78 -11.15 -11.40
C GLY A 80 5.00 -12.06 -11.15
N GLY A 81 4.83 -13.30 -10.69
CA GLY A 81 5.95 -14.18 -10.37
C GLY A 81 6.81 -13.69 -9.18
N LEU A 82 7.87 -14.42 -8.86
CA LEU A 82 8.60 -14.26 -7.59
C LEU A 82 9.40 -12.96 -7.51
N LEU A 83 10.17 -12.62 -8.56
CA LEU A 83 11.05 -11.45 -8.55
C LEU A 83 10.25 -10.12 -8.50
N PRO A 84 9.25 -9.86 -9.37
CA PRO A 84 8.37 -8.70 -9.24
C PRO A 84 7.64 -8.66 -7.89
N GLY A 85 7.26 -9.82 -7.35
CA GLY A 85 6.68 -9.92 -6.01
C GLY A 85 7.61 -9.41 -4.90
N VAL A 86 8.88 -9.83 -4.92
CA VAL A 86 9.90 -9.36 -3.96
C VAL A 86 10.16 -7.86 -4.12
N LEU A 87 10.32 -7.37 -5.35
CA LEU A 87 10.55 -5.94 -5.61
C LEU A 87 9.36 -5.08 -5.16
N ALA A 88 8.14 -5.55 -5.42
CA ALA A 88 6.92 -4.89 -4.97
C ALA A 88 6.82 -4.86 -3.44
N GLY A 89 7.15 -5.97 -2.76
CA GLY A 89 7.20 -6.04 -1.30
C GLY A 89 8.22 -5.09 -0.70
N LEU A 90 9.43 -5.01 -1.28
CA LEU A 90 10.47 -4.07 -0.87
C LEU A 90 10.02 -2.62 -1.08
N GLY A 91 9.47 -2.29 -2.25
CA GLY A 91 8.95 -0.94 -2.53
C GLY A 91 7.84 -0.53 -1.57
N PHE A 92 6.90 -1.45 -1.28
CA PHE A 92 5.85 -1.23 -0.28
C PHE A 92 6.43 -0.98 1.13
N GLY A 93 7.37 -1.82 1.56
CA GLY A 93 8.05 -1.67 2.84
C GLY A 93 8.80 -0.34 2.95
N LEU A 94 9.56 0.03 1.92
CA LEU A 94 10.29 1.30 1.85
C LEU A 94 9.35 2.50 1.92
N GLY A 95 8.23 2.49 1.17
CA GLY A 95 7.23 3.57 1.23
C GLY A 95 6.64 3.76 2.62
N ARG A 96 6.42 2.65 3.35
CA ARG A 96 5.90 2.66 4.73
C ARG A 96 6.89 3.21 5.74
N VAL A 97 8.20 3.01 5.52
CA VAL A 97 9.27 3.53 6.39
C VAL A 97 9.61 4.98 6.05
N LEU A 98 9.55 5.37 4.79
CA LEU A 98 9.87 6.74 4.35
C LEU A 98 8.99 7.77 5.06
N MET A 99 7.74 7.43 5.31
CA MET A 99 6.74 8.28 5.94
C MET A 99 7.14 8.72 7.38
N PRO A 100 7.33 7.82 8.36
CA PRO A 100 7.78 8.20 9.70
C PRO A 100 9.20 8.74 9.72
N VAL A 101 10.09 8.27 8.84
CA VAL A 101 11.49 8.71 8.79
C VAL A 101 11.61 10.17 8.35
N THR A 102 10.92 10.55 7.27
CA THR A 102 10.91 11.95 6.81
C THR A 102 10.23 12.87 7.82
N ARG A 103 9.19 12.38 8.52
CA ARG A 103 8.58 13.09 9.64
C ARG A 103 9.53 13.24 10.83
N SER A 104 10.31 12.22 11.19
CA SER A 104 11.26 12.32 12.31
C SER A 104 12.42 13.27 12.01
N PHE A 105 12.84 13.36 10.74
CA PHE A 105 13.89 14.27 10.30
C PHE A 105 13.40 15.70 10.02
N SER A 106 12.10 15.98 10.07
CA SER A 106 11.57 17.30 9.69
C SER A 106 11.89 18.41 10.69
N GLY A 107 12.21 18.08 11.95
CA GLY A 107 12.39 19.05 13.04
C GLY A 107 11.11 19.78 13.48
N ASP A 108 10.11 19.88 12.59
CA ASP A 108 8.75 20.38 12.83
C ASP A 108 7.73 19.31 12.38
N PRO A 109 7.30 18.42 13.29
CA PRO A 109 6.34 17.36 12.96
C PRO A 109 4.95 17.89 12.58
N GLU A 110 4.49 18.98 13.20
CA GLU A 110 3.17 19.56 12.95
C GLU A 110 3.10 20.27 11.59
N GLY A 111 4.17 21.00 11.22
CA GLY A 111 4.32 21.55 9.88
C GLY A 111 4.37 20.47 8.80
N TRP A 112 5.10 19.39 9.06
CA TRP A 112 5.18 18.24 8.15
C TRP A 112 3.80 17.60 7.94
N ASP A 113 3.06 17.34 9.02
CA ASP A 113 1.71 16.75 8.95
C ASP A 113 0.75 17.66 8.14
N ARG A 114 0.80 18.98 8.33
CA ARG A 114 -0.01 19.94 7.55
C ARG A 114 0.34 19.95 6.06
N VAL A 115 1.63 19.88 5.71
CA VAL A 115 2.07 19.81 4.30
C VAL A 115 1.60 18.51 3.67
N LEU A 116 1.75 17.40 4.37
CA LEU A 116 1.31 16.09 3.91
C LEU A 116 -0.20 16.08 3.65
N LEU A 117 -1.02 16.53 4.61
CA LEU A 117 -2.48 16.53 4.46
C LEU A 117 -2.93 17.32 3.22
N ARG A 118 -2.27 18.45 2.92
CA ARG A 118 -2.52 19.24 1.69
C ARG A 118 -2.11 18.52 0.41
N ARG A 119 -1.12 17.62 0.48
CA ARG A 119 -0.57 16.89 -0.67
C ARG A 119 -1.06 15.45 -0.77
N LEU A 120 -1.88 14.98 0.16
CA LEU A 120 -2.27 13.57 0.28
C LEU A 120 -2.88 13.02 -1.03
N ALA A 121 -3.78 13.79 -1.65
CA ALA A 121 -4.37 13.44 -2.94
C ALA A 121 -3.34 13.35 -4.08
N TRP A 122 -2.35 14.24 -4.08
CA TRP A 122 -1.25 14.20 -5.06
C TRP A 122 -0.33 13.00 -4.84
N VAL A 123 0.02 12.70 -3.59
CA VAL A 123 0.81 11.51 -3.24
C VAL A 123 0.08 10.25 -3.71
N GLY A 124 -1.24 10.15 -3.43
CA GLY A 124 -2.06 9.04 -3.91
C GLY A 124 -2.05 8.90 -5.44
N ARG A 125 -2.19 10.00 -6.19
CA ARG A 125 -2.13 9.99 -7.66
C ARG A 125 -0.76 9.56 -8.18
N ILE A 126 0.33 9.99 -7.55
CA ILE A 126 1.70 9.58 -7.93
C ILE A 126 1.87 8.08 -7.70
N CYS A 127 1.42 7.56 -6.56
CA CYS A 127 1.45 6.13 -6.28
C CYS A 127 0.59 5.32 -7.28
N ALA A 128 -0.60 5.82 -7.61
CA ALA A 128 -1.49 5.21 -8.59
C ALA A 128 -0.87 5.20 -10.01
N ALA A 129 -0.24 6.29 -10.43
CA ALA A 129 0.46 6.38 -11.70
C ALA A 129 1.68 5.44 -11.76
N GLY A 130 2.47 5.39 -10.69
CA GLY A 130 3.60 4.46 -10.56
C GLY A 130 3.14 3.00 -10.61
N PHE A 131 2.02 2.67 -9.98
CA PHE A 131 1.41 1.35 -10.04
C PHE A 131 0.98 0.98 -11.47
N LEU A 132 0.29 1.87 -12.19
CA LEU A 132 -0.11 1.65 -13.59
C LEU A 132 1.10 1.42 -14.50
N LEU A 133 2.16 2.21 -14.31
CA LEU A 133 3.38 2.07 -15.09
C LEU A 133 4.06 0.72 -14.82
N ALA A 134 4.15 0.31 -13.54
CA ALA A 134 4.69 -1.00 -13.18
C ALA A 134 3.84 -2.16 -13.75
N LEU A 135 2.51 -2.04 -13.70
CA LEU A 135 1.61 -3.02 -14.29
C LEU A 135 1.82 -3.12 -15.81
N LEU A 136 1.92 -1.99 -16.51
CA LEU A 136 2.18 -1.97 -17.94
C LEU A 136 3.49 -2.69 -18.29
N VAL A 137 4.56 -2.46 -17.51
CA VAL A 137 5.84 -3.18 -17.69
C VAL A 137 5.67 -4.69 -17.51
N VAL A 138 4.93 -5.14 -16.49
CA VAL A 138 4.66 -6.57 -16.26
C VAL A 138 3.85 -7.18 -17.40
N LEU A 139 2.86 -6.46 -17.95
CA LEU A 139 2.01 -6.95 -19.04
C LEU A 139 2.74 -6.97 -20.39
N LEU A 140 3.70 -6.08 -20.62
CA LEU A 140 4.48 -6.00 -21.87
C LEU A 140 5.72 -6.89 -21.88
N GLY A 141 6.28 -7.18 -20.70
CA GLY A 141 7.48 -8.01 -20.54
C GLY A 141 7.20 -9.47 -20.18
N GLY A 142 5.93 -9.82 -19.97
CA GLY A 142 5.46 -11.19 -19.71
C GLY A 142 4.95 -11.91 -20.95
#